data_AF-A0A5B7HQ97-F1
#
_entry.id   AF-A0A5B7HQ97-F1
#
_cell.length_a   1.000
_cell.length_b   1.000
_cell.length_c   1.000
_cell.angle_alpha   90.00
_cell.angle_beta   90.00
_cell.angle_gamma   90.00
#
_symmetry.space_group_name_H-M   'P 1'
#
loop_
_entity.id
_entity.type
_entity.pdbx_description
1 polymer ?
#
loop_
_entity_poly.entity_id
_entity_poly.type
_entity_poly.pdbx_seq_one_letter_code
_entity_poly.pdbx_strand_id
1 'polypeptide(L)' 'MVDLGILDVLQIFGRAGRPQFDKSGHGTIITSHEKLAHYLSLLTNQYPIESSFINHLADNLNAEGLS' A
#
# COMPACT_ATOMS: atom_id res chain seq x y z
N MET A 1 6.47 -7.93 -13.86
CA MET A 1 6.96 -7.51 -12.51
C MET A 1 5.82 -6.76 -11.87
N VAL A 2 5.36 -7.19 -10.70
CA VAL A 2 4.23 -6.56 -9.99
C VAL A 2 4.75 -5.33 -9.23
N ASP A 3 4.00 -4.24 -9.25
CA ASP A 3 4.36 -3.01 -8.53
C ASP A 3 4.14 -3.14 -7.03
N LEU A 4 4.93 -2.39 -6.25
CA LEU A 4 4.79 -2.34 -4.80
C LEU A 4 3.44 -1.73 -4.44
N GLY A 5 2.64 -2.44 -3.65
CA GLY A 5 1.32 -1.97 -3.23
C GLY A 5 1.40 -0.81 -2.24
N ILE A 6 0.31 -0.04 -2.14
CA ILE A 6 0.21 1.09 -1.20
C ILE A 6 0.50 0.69 0.25
N LEU A 7 -0.01 -0.46 0.68
CA LEU A 7 0.20 -0.93 2.06
C LEU A 7 1.67 -1.23 2.32
N ASP A 8 2.38 -1.85 1.36
CA ASP A 8 3.81 -2.14 1.49
C ASP A 8 4.62 -0.84 1.58
N VAL A 9 4.30 0.15 0.74
CA VAL A 9 4.91 1.48 0.79
C VAL A 9 4.67 2.11 2.17
N LEU A 10 3.42 2.21 2.62
CA LEU A 10 3.10 2.81 3.91
C LEU A 10 3.78 2.09 5.08
N GLN A 11 3.87 0.76 5.05
CA GLN A 11 4.56 -0.03 6.08
C GLN A 11 6.08 0.20 6.09
N ILE A 12 6.71 0.33 4.92
CA ILE A 12 8.15 0.66 4.81
C ILE A 12 8.42 2.04 5.41
N PHE A 13 7.60 3.04 5.05
CA PHE A 13 7.76 4.41 5.57
C PHE A 13 7.39 4.52 7.06
N GLY A 14 6.44 3.73 7.56
CA GLY A 14 6.11 3.65 8.98
C GLY A 14 7.28 3.16 9.85
N ARG A 15 8.29 2.53 9.25
CA ARG A 15 9.53 2.09 9.92
C ARG A 15 10.69 3.06 9.74
N ALA A 16 10.53 4.13 8.97
CA ALA A 16 11.62 5.01 8.55
C ALA A 16 12.16 5.94 9.64
N GLY A 17 11.99 5.61 10.93
CA GLY A 17 12.53 6.36 12.06
C GLY A 17 12.16 5.68 13.37
N ARG A 18 12.93 5.92 14.44
CA ARG A 18 12.63 5.40 15.77
C ARG A 18 12.07 6.52 16.64
N PRO A 19 10.78 6.48 17.04
CA PRO A 19 10.10 7.58 17.73
C PRO A 19 10.82 8.09 18.99
N GLN A 20 11.59 7.24 19.66
CA GLN A 20 12.30 7.59 20.90
C GLN A 20 13.73 8.09 20.70
N PHE A 21 14.31 7.97 19.50
CA PHE A 21 15.73 8.22 19.26
C PHE A 21 15.99 9.23 18.15
N ASP A 22 15.18 9.20 17.10
CA ASP A 22 15.40 9.99 15.90
C ASP A 22 14.44 11.19 15.89
N LYS A 23 14.96 12.41 15.63
CA LYS A 23 14.13 13.63 15.51
C LYS A 23 13.29 13.66 14.22
N SER A 24 13.67 12.86 13.24
CA SER A 24 13.04 12.78 11.92
C SER A 24 13.36 11.42 11.29
N GLY A 25 12.40 10.87 10.56
CA GLY A 25 12.57 9.68 9.76
C GLY A 25 12.72 9.96 8.27
N HIS A 26 13.56 9.20 7.56
CA HIS A 26 13.80 9.38 6.12
C HIS A 26 13.63 8.06 5.37
N GLY A 27 12.77 8.04 4.36
CA GLY A 27 12.60 6.93 3.43
C GLY A 27 12.78 7.41 1.99
N THR A 28 13.39 6.59 1.14
CA THR A 28 13.64 6.90 -0.29
C THR A 28 13.09 5.78 -1.15
N ILE A 29 12.24 6.12 -2.14
CA ILE A 29 11.80 5.19 -3.19
C ILE A 29 12.62 5.46 -4.44
N ILE A 30 13.21 4.41 -5.01
CA ILE A 30 13.83 4.45 -6.33
C ILE A 30 12.85 3.81 -7.31
N THR A 31 12.42 4.56 -8.33
CA THR A 31 11.42 4.12 -9.30
C THR A 31 11.65 4.76 -10.67
N SER A 32 11.00 4.23 -11.70
CA SER A 32 10.96 4.83 -13.03
C SER A 32 10.16 6.13 -13.04
N HIS A 33 10.52 7.07 -13.92
CA HIS A 33 9.83 8.36 -14.04
C HIS A 33 8.31 8.23 -14.23
N GLU A 34 7.86 7.27 -15.04
CA GLU A 34 6.43 6.98 -15.29
C GLU A 34 5.65 6.66 -13.99
N LYS A 35 6.30 6.04 -13.01
CA LYS A 35 5.68 5.61 -11.75
C LYS A 35 5.84 6.63 -10.61
N LEU A 36 6.57 7.72 -10.84
CA LEU A 36 6.80 8.75 -9.83
C LEU A 36 5.46 9.37 -9.35
N ALA A 37 4.61 9.75 -10.30
CA ALA A 37 3.30 10.34 -9.99
C ALA A 37 2.42 9.36 -9.20
N HIS A 38 2.45 8.07 -9.57
CA HIS A 38 1.74 7.01 -8.86
C HIS A 38 2.21 6.93 -7.39
N TYR A 39 3.51 6.76 -7.13
CA TYR A 39 4.01 6.67 -5.75
C TYR A 39 3.83 7.95 -4.92
N LEU A 40 3.89 9.15 -5.55
CA LEU A 40 3.58 10.41 -4.87
C LEU A 40 2.10 10.49 -4.45
N SER A 41 1.19 10.09 -5.33
CA SER A 41 -0.25 10.07 -5.03
C SER A 41 -0.60 9.08 -3.91
N LEU A 42 0.12 7.95 -3.84
CA LEU A 42 0.02 6.96 -2.78
C LEU A 42 0.43 7.54 -1.40
N LEU A 43 1.55 8.27 -1.32
CA LEU A 43 2.03 8.87 -0.08
C LEU A 43 1.20 10.06 0.42
N THR A 44 0.53 10.76 -0.50
CA THR A 44 -0.30 11.94 -0.18
C THR A 44 -1.76 11.57 0.13
N ASN A 45 -2.08 10.27 0.18
CA ASN A 45 -3.39 9.72 0.55
C ASN A 45 -4.56 10.30 -0.26
N GLN A 46 -4.37 10.43 -1.58
CA GLN A 46 -5.37 11.06 -2.47
C GLN A 46 -6.46 10.10 -2.98
N TYR A 47 -6.43 8.82 -2.63
CA TYR A 47 -7.42 7.85 -3.12
C TYR A 47 -8.31 7.29 -2.01
N PRO A 48 -9.64 7.30 -2.18
CA PRO A 48 -10.54 6.55 -1.32
C PRO A 48 -10.21 5.04 -1.41
N ILE A 49 -10.38 4.33 -0.29
CA ILE A 49 -10.23 2.88 -0.26
C ILE A 49 -11.45 2.27 -0.93
N GLU A 50 -11.23 1.63 -2.08
CA GLU A 50 -12.28 0.96 -2.84
C GLU A 50 -12.37 -0.53 -2.49
N SER A 51 -13.60 -1.05 -2.44
CA SER A 51 -13.84 -2.47 -2.16
C SER A 51 -13.60 -3.31 -3.42
N SER A 52 -12.76 -4.34 -3.30
CA SER A 52 -12.62 -5.38 -4.34
C SER A 52 -13.54 -6.60 -4.10
N PHE A 53 -14.51 -6.49 -3.19
CA PHE A 53 -15.33 -7.62 -2.75
C PHE A 53 -16.10 -8.31 -3.88
N ILE A 54 -16.64 -7.54 -4.84
CA ILE A 54 -17.39 -8.08 -5.98
C ILE A 54 -16.54 -9.06 -6.79
N ASN A 55 -15.25 -8.76 -6.99
CA ASN A 55 -14.33 -9.60 -7.76
C ASN A 55 -14.04 -10.95 -7.08
N HIS A 56 -14.24 -11.03 -5.77
CA HIS A 56 -13.98 -12.22 -4.95
C HIS A 56 -15.25 -12.83 -4.36
N LEU A 57 -16.42 -12.35 -4.76
CA LEU A 57 -17.69 -12.74 -4.16
C LEU A 57 -17.98 -14.23 -4.33
N ALA A 58 -17.78 -14.78 -5.53
CA ALA A 58 -18.05 -16.19 -5.81
C ALA A 58 -17.16 -17.13 -4.97
N ASP A 59 -15.86 -16.80 -4.84
CA ASP A 59 -14.91 -17.57 -4.04
C ASP A 59 -15.26 -17.47 -2.54
N ASN A 60 -15.58 -16.27 -2.05
CA ASN A 60 -15.99 -16.05 -0.66
C ASN A 60 -17.28 -16.81 -0.30
N LEU A 61 -18.26 -16.82 -1.21
CA LEU A 61 -19.51 -17.57 -1.03
C LEU A 61 -19.27 -19.09 -1.04
N ASN A 62 -18.44 -19.59 -1.96
CA ASN A 62 -18.08 -21.00 -1.99
C ASN A 62 -17.36 -21.43 -0.72
N ALA A 63 -16.46 -20.59 -0.18
CA ALA A 63 -15.74 -20.86 1.05
C ALA A 63 -16.66 -20.97 2.28
N GLU A 64 -17.69 -20.13 2.38
CA GLU A 64 -18.68 -20.24 3.47
C GLU A 64 -19.53 -21.51 3.37
N GLY A 65 -19.93 -21.93 2.16
CA GLY A 65 -20.67 -23.19 1.98
C GLY A 65 -19.84 -24.46 2.23
N LEU A 66 -18.51 -24.33 2.27
CA LEU A 66 -17.54 -25.40 2.56
C LEU A 66 -17.12 -25.45 4.04
N SER A 67 -17.58 -24.50 4.88
CA SER A 67 -17.38 -24.52 6.34
C SER A 67 -18.42 -25.36 7.06
#